data_AF-A0A9Q0YAC7-F1
#
_entry.id   AF-A0A9Q0YAC7-F1
#
_cell.length_a   1.000
_cell.length_b   1.000
_cell.length_c   1.000
_cell.angle_alpha   90.00
_cell.angle_beta   90.00
_cell.angle_gamma   90.00
#
_symmetry.space_group_name_H-M   'P 1'
#
loop_
_entity.id
_entity.type
_entity.pdbx_description
1 polymer ?
#
loop_
_entity_poly.entity_id
_entity_poly.type
_entity_poly.pdbx_seq_one_letter_code
_entity_poly.pdbx_strand_id
1 'polypeptide(L)'
;MANAKKKKFNCSHAPIFRSIPVDCVVMDSLHMFLRIAGQLVFQLLKYLRFLDNVNSRSTYSSEKCKNMAEFEKFIKQLGIEWNFFVDRNSKEIKSRDFTGPEHWKIFNNIELKNIIPNDPDLDSICKLWTDFVSLIKSLQKTHFVESEIQAFESEAQKWVSLFMKVYLKKDVMPYMHVLQCHVGETLRLHGNLSSFSQQGLEKLNDKVTTWYFRSTHHKGNEALRQIMLKQNRLQHLKLNCPRSKKIEIKCDVCKHGGHNKRTCSHKLIMG
;
A
#
# COMPACT_ATOMS: atom_id res chain seq x y z
N MET A 1 -31.90 16.90 -36.84
CA MET A 1 -31.71 16.67 -35.39
C MET A 1 -30.72 15.53 -35.22
N ALA A 2 -29.51 15.84 -34.73
CA ALA A 2 -28.40 14.89 -34.67
C ALA A 2 -28.58 13.89 -33.52
N ASN A 3 -28.38 12.61 -33.83
CA ASN A 3 -28.54 11.46 -32.96
C ASN A 3 -27.39 11.42 -31.93
N ALA A 4 -27.65 11.82 -30.69
CA ALA A 4 -26.67 11.76 -29.61
C ALA A 4 -26.37 10.29 -29.27
N LYS A 5 -25.26 9.76 -29.79
CA LYS A 5 -24.73 8.43 -29.40
C LYS A 5 -24.64 8.38 -27.87
N LYS A 6 -25.40 7.47 -27.24
CA LYS A 6 -25.29 7.18 -25.80
C LYS A 6 -23.82 6.97 -25.45
N LYS A 7 -23.27 7.83 -24.58
CA LYS A 7 -21.93 7.64 -24.00
C LYS A 7 -21.93 6.28 -23.31
N LYS A 8 -21.37 5.26 -23.95
CA LYS A 8 -21.05 4.00 -23.28
C LYS A 8 -19.89 4.29 -22.35
N PHE A 9 -20.18 4.50 -21.08
CA PHE A 9 -19.15 4.41 -20.03
C PHE A 9 -18.58 2.99 -20.06
N ASN A 10 -17.31 2.81 -19.68
CA ASN A 10 -16.59 1.51 -19.65
C ASN A 10 -17.12 0.56 -18.54
N CYS A 11 -18.44 0.40 -18.46
CA CYS A 11 -19.14 -0.47 -17.53
C CYS A 11 -19.72 -1.64 -18.33
N SER A 12 -19.17 -2.84 -18.14
CA SER A 12 -19.61 -4.04 -18.87
C SER A 12 -20.90 -4.63 -18.30
N HIS A 13 -21.14 -4.44 -17.00
CA HIS A 13 -22.28 -5.02 -16.27
C HIS A 13 -22.79 -4.05 -15.22
N ALA A 14 -24.09 -4.09 -14.95
CA ALA A 14 -24.68 -3.33 -13.85
C ALA A 14 -24.07 -3.76 -12.50
N PRO A 15 -23.90 -2.84 -11.53
CA PRO A 15 -23.44 -3.19 -10.19
C PRO A 15 -24.31 -4.27 -9.54
N ILE A 16 -23.68 -5.18 -8.81
CA ILE A 16 -24.37 -6.24 -8.05
C ILE A 16 -25.29 -5.61 -7.00
N PHE A 17 -24.79 -4.62 -6.27
CA PHE A 17 -25.53 -3.89 -5.26
C PHE A 17 -26.04 -2.57 -5.82
N ARG A 18 -27.18 -2.61 -6.51
CA ARG A 18 -27.80 -1.42 -7.12
C ARG A 18 -28.33 -0.40 -6.11
N SER A 19 -28.53 -0.82 -4.87
CA SER A 19 -29.04 0.02 -3.78
C SER A 19 -27.96 0.82 -3.06
N ILE A 20 -26.67 0.53 -3.29
CA ILE A 20 -25.58 1.28 -2.67
C ILE A 20 -25.33 2.54 -3.51
N PRO A 21 -25.50 3.75 -2.94
CA PRO A 21 -25.18 5.00 -3.62
C PRO A 21 -23.69 5.05 -4.01
N VAL A 22 -23.38 5.71 -5.12
CA VAL A 22 -22.00 5.75 -5.67
C VAL A 22 -21.04 6.49 -4.74
N ASP A 23 -21.52 7.53 -4.06
CA ASP A 23 -20.80 8.27 -3.01
C ASP A 23 -20.53 7.45 -1.74
N CYS A 24 -21.13 6.26 -1.60
CA CYS A 24 -20.78 5.29 -0.57
C CYS A 24 -19.69 4.31 -1.01
N VAL A 25 -19.25 4.36 -2.26
CA VAL A 25 -18.18 3.49 -2.80
C VAL A 25 -16.86 4.24 -2.70
N VAL A 26 -16.19 4.06 -1.56
CA VAL A 26 -14.90 4.69 -1.28
C VAL A 26 -13.75 3.80 -1.70
N MET A 27 -12.74 4.40 -2.30
CA MET A 27 -11.51 3.72 -2.71
C MET A 27 -10.66 3.30 -1.50
N ASP A 28 -10.05 2.12 -1.56
CA ASP A 28 -9.15 1.67 -0.51
C ASP A 28 -7.71 2.17 -0.72
N SER A 29 -7.25 2.96 0.25
CA SER A 29 -5.87 3.49 0.28
C SER A 29 -4.82 2.39 0.42
N LEU A 30 -5.12 1.31 1.15
CA LEU A 30 -4.16 0.23 1.38
C LEU A 30 -3.89 -0.54 0.09
N HIS A 31 -4.93 -1.08 -0.54
CA HIS A 31 -4.78 -1.81 -1.80
C HIS A 31 -4.30 -0.92 -2.94
N MET A 32 -4.69 0.36 -2.97
CA MET A 32 -4.11 1.31 -3.93
C MET A 32 -2.59 1.39 -3.78
N PHE A 33 -2.09 1.58 -2.55
CA PHE A 33 -0.66 1.58 -2.28
C PHE A 33 -0.01 0.26 -2.73
N LEU A 34 -0.53 -0.89 -2.28
CA LEU A 34 0.05 -2.20 -2.59
C LEU A 34 0.13 -2.46 -4.10
N ARG A 35 -0.94 -2.15 -4.85
CA ARG A 35 -0.99 -2.41 -6.29
C ARG A 35 -0.02 -1.52 -7.07
N ILE A 36 0.03 -0.23 -6.76
CA ILE A 36 0.94 0.70 -7.44
C ILE A 36 2.39 0.42 -7.04
N ALA A 37 2.65 0.19 -5.75
CA ALA A 37 3.96 -0.18 -5.24
C ALA A 37 4.51 -1.46 -5.88
N GLY A 38 3.69 -2.51 -5.94
CA GLY A 38 4.01 -3.76 -6.61
C GLY A 38 4.35 -3.54 -8.08
N GLN A 39 3.57 -2.70 -8.77
CA GLN A 39 3.83 -2.36 -10.17
C GLN A 39 5.15 -1.62 -10.36
N LEU A 40 5.50 -0.66 -9.50
CA LEU A 40 6.80 0.04 -9.58
C LEU A 40 7.97 -0.93 -9.44
N VAL A 41 7.90 -1.85 -8.47
CA VAL A 41 8.94 -2.88 -8.28
C VAL A 41 8.99 -3.83 -9.47
N PHE A 42 7.84 -4.26 -10.00
CA PHE A 42 7.78 -5.14 -11.16
C PHE A 42 8.36 -4.49 -12.42
N GLN A 43 8.11 -3.21 -12.64
CA GLN A 43 8.67 -2.46 -13.75
C GLN A 43 10.18 -2.29 -13.61
N LEU A 44 10.69 -2.04 -12.40
CA LEU A 44 12.13 -2.08 -12.13
C LEU A 44 12.71 -3.46 -12.45
N LEU A 45 12.11 -4.55 -11.99
CA LEU A 45 12.60 -5.91 -12.27
C LEU A 45 12.65 -6.23 -13.78
N LYS A 46 11.62 -5.82 -14.54
CA LYS A 46 11.65 -5.92 -16.01
C LYS A 46 12.80 -5.14 -16.62
N TYR A 47 13.06 -3.95 -16.09
CA TYR A 47 14.15 -3.09 -16.55
C TYR A 47 15.53 -3.70 -16.25
N LEU A 48 15.76 -4.18 -15.03
CA LEU A 48 16.99 -4.89 -14.65
C LEU A 48 17.23 -6.11 -15.53
N ARG A 49 16.16 -6.88 -15.82
CA ARG A 49 16.23 -8.02 -16.74
C ARG A 49 16.65 -7.61 -18.15
N PHE A 50 16.14 -6.49 -18.63
CA PHE A 50 16.51 -5.94 -19.94
C PHE A 50 18.00 -5.58 -19.97
N LEU A 51 18.52 -4.91 -18.92
CA LEU A 51 19.94 -4.60 -18.78
C LEU A 51 20.83 -5.86 -18.71
N ASP A 52 20.35 -6.92 -18.06
CA ASP A 52 21.04 -8.21 -18.02
C ASP A 52 21.04 -8.97 -19.37
N ASN A 53 20.37 -8.45 -20.41
CA ASN A 53 20.18 -9.11 -21.70
C ASN A 53 19.55 -10.52 -21.56
N VAL A 54 18.73 -10.74 -20.55
CA VAL A 54 18.12 -12.05 -20.25
C VAL A 54 16.86 -12.22 -21.07
N ASN A 55 17.00 -12.91 -22.20
CA ASN A 55 15.90 -13.22 -23.10
C ASN A 55 14.85 -14.12 -22.40
N SER A 56 13.71 -14.27 -23.07
CA SER A 56 12.59 -15.08 -22.59
C SER A 56 12.88 -16.59 -22.47
N ARG A 57 14.04 -17.08 -22.96
CA ARG A 57 14.46 -18.50 -22.97
C ARG A 57 15.67 -18.84 -22.08
N SER A 58 16.32 -17.85 -21.45
CA SER A 58 17.51 -18.10 -20.64
C SER A 58 17.13 -18.51 -19.21
N THR A 59 17.71 -19.62 -18.74
CA THR A 59 17.64 -20.02 -17.33
C THR A 59 18.29 -18.95 -16.46
N TYR A 60 17.60 -18.56 -15.37
CA TYR A 60 18.18 -17.66 -14.37
C TYR A 60 19.49 -18.26 -13.83
N SER A 61 20.55 -17.44 -13.87
CA SER A 61 21.83 -17.69 -13.24
C SER A 61 22.32 -16.36 -12.70
N SER A 62 22.79 -16.34 -11.45
CA SER A 62 23.34 -15.14 -10.81
C SER A 62 24.49 -14.52 -11.60
N GLU A 63 25.25 -15.33 -12.34
CA GLU A 63 26.35 -14.87 -13.19
C GLU A 63 25.86 -14.11 -14.43
N LYS A 64 24.70 -14.49 -14.96
CA LYS A 64 24.07 -13.89 -16.16
C LYS A 64 23.12 -12.75 -15.82
N CYS A 65 22.52 -12.77 -14.64
CA CYS A 65 21.48 -11.83 -14.21
C CYS A 65 22.01 -10.93 -13.09
N LYS A 66 23.10 -10.19 -13.36
CA LYS A 66 23.85 -9.46 -12.33
C LYS A 66 23.00 -8.37 -11.67
N ASN A 67 22.28 -7.57 -12.45
CA ASN A 67 21.45 -6.48 -11.94
C ASN A 67 20.28 -7.02 -11.11
N MET A 68 19.64 -8.09 -11.58
CA MET A 68 18.59 -8.75 -10.82
C MET A 68 19.10 -9.41 -9.52
N ALA A 69 20.29 -10.01 -9.55
CA ALA A 69 20.92 -10.61 -8.38
C ALA A 69 21.31 -9.55 -7.33
N GLU A 70 21.78 -8.37 -7.75
CA GLU A 70 22.03 -7.25 -6.82
C GLU A 70 20.74 -6.73 -6.18
N PHE A 71 19.63 -6.65 -6.94
CA PHE A 71 18.33 -6.34 -6.34
C PHE A 71 17.90 -7.41 -5.32
N GLU A 72 18.03 -8.71 -5.66
CA GLU A 72 17.72 -9.80 -4.73
C GLU A 72 18.55 -9.73 -3.44
N LYS A 73 19.84 -9.44 -3.57
CA LYS A 73 20.77 -9.26 -2.46
C LYS A 73 20.39 -8.07 -1.58
N PHE A 74 20.01 -6.93 -2.19
CA PHE A 74 19.47 -5.79 -1.46
C PHE A 74 18.23 -6.16 -0.65
N ILE A 75 17.28 -6.88 -1.24
CA ILE A 75 16.06 -7.33 -0.52
C ILE A 75 16.43 -8.26 0.66
N LYS A 76 17.37 -9.18 0.47
CA LYS A 76 17.88 -10.05 1.55
C LYS A 76 18.59 -9.26 2.66
N GLN A 77 19.35 -8.21 2.33
CA GLN A 77 19.98 -7.32 3.32
C GLN A 77 18.95 -6.57 4.16
N LEU A 78 17.77 -6.29 3.60
CA LEU A 78 16.63 -5.78 4.38
C LEU A 78 15.98 -6.85 5.27
N GLY A 79 16.48 -8.09 5.31
CA GLY A 79 15.89 -9.18 6.08
C GLY A 79 14.51 -9.60 5.55
N ILE A 80 14.27 -9.42 4.26
CA ILE A 80 13.04 -9.82 3.59
C ILE A 80 13.32 -11.14 2.85
N GLU A 81 12.63 -12.21 3.25
CA GLU A 81 12.70 -13.49 2.56
C GLU A 81 11.93 -13.42 1.23
N TRP A 82 12.62 -13.10 0.15
CA TRP A 82 12.01 -12.96 -1.16
C TRP A 82 12.87 -13.62 -2.22
N ASN A 83 12.20 -14.36 -3.11
CA ASN A 83 12.80 -15.02 -4.24
C ASN A 83 11.91 -14.76 -5.46
N PHE A 84 12.50 -14.77 -6.64
CA PHE A 84 11.79 -14.74 -7.91
C PHE A 84 12.25 -15.90 -8.79
N PHE A 85 11.44 -16.22 -9.79
CA PHE A 85 11.80 -17.18 -10.83
C PHE A 85 11.22 -16.72 -12.16
N VAL A 86 11.85 -17.14 -13.25
CA VAL A 86 11.31 -16.91 -14.60
C VAL A 86 10.46 -18.13 -14.97
N ASP A 87 9.17 -17.90 -15.20
CA ASP A 87 8.26 -18.96 -15.62
C ASP A 87 8.66 -19.50 -17.00
N ARG A 88 8.78 -20.83 -17.15
CA ARG A 88 9.22 -21.42 -18.43
C ARG A 88 8.20 -21.24 -19.56
N ASN A 89 6.92 -21.12 -19.23
CA ASN A 89 5.82 -21.07 -20.20
C ASN A 89 5.48 -19.62 -20.56
N SER A 90 5.14 -18.80 -19.56
CA SER A 90 4.78 -17.39 -19.78
C SER A 90 6.00 -16.51 -20.01
N LYS A 91 7.19 -16.97 -19.58
CA LYS A 91 8.46 -16.24 -19.67
C LYS A 91 8.47 -14.95 -18.85
N GLU A 92 7.47 -14.79 -17.99
CA GLU A 92 7.33 -13.67 -17.06
C GLU A 92 8.12 -13.94 -15.79
N ILE A 93 8.53 -12.86 -15.14
CA ILE A 93 9.10 -12.92 -13.79
C ILE A 93 7.93 -13.17 -12.84
N LYS A 94 8.02 -14.24 -12.06
CA LYS A 94 7.09 -14.56 -10.97
C LYS A 94 7.82 -14.44 -9.65
N SER A 95 7.15 -13.82 -8.69
CA SER A 95 7.59 -13.73 -7.31
C SER A 95 6.38 -13.72 -6.41
N ARG A 96 6.58 -13.92 -5.10
CA ARG A 96 5.54 -13.54 -4.14
C ARG A 96 5.37 -12.02 -4.15
N ASP A 97 4.17 -11.56 -3.80
CA ASP A 97 3.92 -10.16 -3.54
C ASP A 97 4.65 -9.70 -2.27
N PHE A 98 5.03 -8.43 -2.23
CA PHE A 98 5.50 -7.78 -1.02
C PHE A 98 4.31 -7.31 -0.19
N THR A 99 4.42 -7.46 1.13
CA THR A 99 3.47 -6.89 2.07
C THR A 99 3.63 -5.37 2.16
N GLY A 100 2.62 -4.69 2.71
CA GLY A 100 2.70 -3.23 2.93
C GLY A 100 3.95 -2.79 3.70
N PRO A 101 4.28 -3.41 4.84
CA PRO A 101 5.51 -3.11 5.57
C PRO A 101 6.80 -3.38 4.77
N GLU A 102 6.84 -4.45 3.97
CA GLU A 102 7.99 -4.75 3.11
C GLU A 102 8.17 -3.71 2.01
N HIS A 103 7.09 -3.30 1.35
CA HIS A 103 7.14 -2.19 0.40
C HIS A 103 7.70 -0.93 1.06
N TRP A 104 7.17 -0.51 2.20
CA TRP A 104 7.71 0.64 2.93
C TRP A 104 9.20 0.49 3.24
N LYS A 105 9.64 -0.69 3.64
CA LYS A 105 11.05 -0.97 3.92
C LYS A 105 11.91 -0.82 2.65
N ILE A 106 11.44 -1.32 1.52
CA ILE A 106 12.10 -1.17 0.21
C ILE A 106 12.20 0.31 -0.17
N PHE A 107 11.07 1.02 -0.26
CA PHE A 107 11.04 2.42 -0.72
C PHE A 107 11.86 3.37 0.18
N ASN A 108 11.93 3.09 1.49
CA ASN A 108 12.69 3.95 2.41
C ASN A 108 14.20 3.67 2.41
N ASN A 109 14.68 2.54 1.88
CA ASN A 109 16.09 2.14 1.95
C ASN A 109 16.73 1.91 0.57
N ILE A 110 15.95 1.91 -0.51
CA ILE A 110 16.49 1.66 -1.84
C ILE A 110 17.30 2.84 -2.33
N GLU A 111 18.53 2.57 -2.74
CA GLU A 111 19.38 3.51 -3.46
C GLU A 111 19.53 3.01 -4.90
N LEU A 112 18.64 3.45 -5.80
CA LEU A 112 18.59 2.97 -7.18
C LEU A 112 19.92 3.17 -7.94
N LYS A 113 20.69 4.21 -7.60
CA LYS A 113 22.04 4.46 -8.14
C LYS A 113 23.00 3.28 -7.91
N ASN A 114 22.82 2.49 -6.85
CA ASN A 114 23.66 1.33 -6.53
C ASN A 114 23.23 0.09 -7.33
N ILE A 115 21.99 0.07 -7.83
CA ILE A 115 21.41 -1.07 -8.57
C ILE A 115 21.58 -0.89 -10.08
N ILE A 116 21.39 0.33 -10.58
CA ILE A 116 21.53 0.70 -11.99
C ILE A 116 22.45 1.92 -12.16
N PRO A 117 23.77 1.76 -11.92
CA PRO A 117 24.71 2.85 -12.02
C PRO A 117 24.81 3.36 -13.48
N ASN A 118 24.86 4.67 -13.65
CA ASN A 118 25.00 5.36 -14.95
C ASN A 118 23.82 5.18 -15.92
N ASP A 119 22.65 4.79 -15.41
CA ASP A 119 21.45 4.71 -16.22
C ASP A 119 20.94 6.10 -16.62
N PRO A 120 20.65 6.36 -17.91
CA PRO A 120 20.20 7.68 -18.36
C PRO A 120 18.83 8.08 -17.77
N ASP A 121 18.00 7.11 -17.39
CA ASP A 121 16.67 7.35 -16.82
C ASP A 121 16.68 7.30 -15.27
N LEU A 122 17.85 7.13 -14.64
CA LEU A 122 17.99 6.99 -13.19
C LEU A 122 17.26 8.10 -12.41
N ASP A 123 17.45 9.36 -12.80
CA ASP A 123 16.83 10.50 -12.12
C ASP A 123 15.30 10.47 -12.22
N SER A 124 14.79 10.08 -13.40
CA SER A 124 13.35 9.95 -13.63
C SER A 124 12.74 8.81 -12.82
N ILE A 125 13.43 7.66 -12.73
CA ILE A 125 12.97 6.50 -11.94
C ILE A 125 13.03 6.83 -10.43
N CYS A 126 14.13 7.45 -9.96
CA CYS A 126 14.26 7.91 -8.59
C CYS A 126 13.13 8.87 -8.23
N LYS A 127 12.92 9.89 -9.06
CA LYS A 127 11.85 10.87 -8.86
C LYS A 127 10.48 10.20 -8.83
N LEU A 128 10.22 9.25 -9.73
CA LEU A 128 8.95 8.52 -9.77
C LEU A 128 8.65 7.79 -8.45
N TRP A 129 9.66 7.12 -7.86
CA TRP A 129 9.50 6.41 -6.59
C TRP A 129 9.35 7.37 -5.42
N THR A 130 10.15 8.43 -5.36
CA THR A 130 10.10 9.44 -4.30
C THR A 130 8.77 10.20 -4.30
N ASP A 131 8.32 10.66 -5.48
CA ASP A 131 7.05 11.38 -5.63
C ASP A 131 5.86 10.48 -5.27
N PHE A 132 5.90 9.19 -5.65
CA PHE A 132 4.86 8.22 -5.24
C PHE A 132 4.77 8.10 -3.72
N VAL A 133 5.91 7.92 -3.06
CA VAL A 133 5.96 7.83 -1.59
C VAL A 133 5.45 9.10 -0.93
N SER A 134 5.78 10.27 -1.48
CA SER A 134 5.27 11.57 -1.00
C SER A 134 3.74 11.64 -1.08
N LEU A 135 3.17 11.28 -2.23
CA LEU A 135 1.71 11.23 -2.45
C LEU A 135 1.02 10.29 -1.46
N ILE A 136 1.55 9.08 -1.25
CA ILE A 136 0.92 8.13 -0.32
C ILE A 136 1.05 8.60 1.14
N LYS A 137 2.17 9.22 1.54
CA LYS A 137 2.34 9.78 2.88
C LYS A 137 1.37 10.95 3.11
N SER A 138 1.15 11.81 2.12
CA SER A 138 0.23 12.94 2.27
C SER A 138 -1.21 12.47 2.54
N LEU A 139 -1.64 11.35 1.95
CA LEU A 139 -2.95 10.73 2.18
C LEU A 139 -3.19 10.16 3.59
N GLN A 140 -2.16 10.09 4.44
CA GLN A 140 -2.30 9.66 5.83
C GLN A 140 -2.89 10.75 6.74
N LYS A 141 -3.03 11.99 6.24
CA LYS A 141 -3.67 13.08 6.97
C LYS A 141 -5.13 12.74 7.32
N THR A 142 -5.58 13.26 8.45
CA THR A 142 -6.97 13.11 8.93
C THR A 142 -7.90 14.21 8.44
N HIS A 143 -7.34 15.27 7.85
CA HIS A 143 -8.07 16.44 7.35
C HIS A 143 -7.32 17.08 6.19
N PHE A 144 -8.06 17.58 5.21
CA PHE A 144 -7.56 18.30 4.03
C PHE A 144 -8.35 19.60 3.83
N VAL A 145 -7.64 20.69 3.51
CA VAL A 145 -8.28 21.90 2.97
C VAL A 145 -8.26 21.90 1.45
N GLU A 146 -9.14 22.68 0.80
CA GLU A 146 -9.29 22.66 -0.67
C GLU A 146 -7.98 22.96 -1.42
N SER A 147 -7.13 23.86 -0.91
CA SER A 147 -5.82 24.14 -1.52
C SER A 147 -4.86 22.94 -1.46
N GLU A 148 -4.93 22.13 -0.40
CA GLU A 148 -4.16 20.88 -0.30
C GLU A 148 -4.69 19.81 -1.25
N ILE A 149 -6.01 19.76 -1.45
CA ILE A 149 -6.64 18.83 -2.41
C ILE A 149 -6.19 19.19 -3.83
N GLN A 150 -6.23 20.47 -4.20
CA GLN A 150 -5.77 20.94 -5.52
C GLN A 150 -4.28 20.68 -5.74
N ALA A 151 -3.46 20.91 -4.71
CA ALA A 151 -2.03 20.58 -4.76
C ALA A 151 -1.83 19.08 -5.00
N PHE A 152 -2.54 18.22 -4.24
CA PHE A 152 -2.50 16.77 -4.41
C PHE A 152 -2.91 16.35 -5.83
N GLU A 153 -4.02 16.87 -6.36
CA GLU A 153 -4.50 16.54 -7.72
C GLU A 153 -3.44 16.89 -8.79
N SER A 154 -2.82 18.06 -8.67
CA SER A 154 -1.71 18.49 -9.55
C SER A 154 -0.48 17.57 -9.41
N GLU A 155 -0.09 17.21 -8.20
CA GLU A 155 1.04 16.30 -7.96
C GLU A 155 0.77 14.89 -8.50
N ALA A 156 -0.43 14.35 -8.27
CA ALA A 156 -0.85 13.05 -8.78
C ALA A 156 -0.87 13.03 -10.32
N GLN A 157 -1.36 14.09 -10.96
CA GLN A 157 -1.33 14.22 -12.42
C GLN A 157 0.12 14.27 -12.95
N LYS A 158 1.00 15.03 -12.31
CA LYS A 158 2.43 15.08 -12.69
C LYS A 158 3.08 13.71 -12.53
N TRP A 159 2.76 13.00 -11.46
CA TRP A 159 3.28 11.67 -11.19
C TRP A 159 2.83 10.64 -12.24
N VAL A 160 1.54 10.58 -12.58
CA VAL A 160 1.05 9.66 -13.63
C VAL A 160 1.64 10.03 -15.00
N SER A 161 1.82 11.33 -15.26
CA SER A 161 2.47 11.79 -16.50
C SER A 161 3.94 11.36 -16.56
N LEU A 162 4.67 11.41 -15.45
CA LEU A 162 6.04 10.90 -15.35
C LEU A 162 6.06 9.38 -15.52
N PHE A 163 5.13 8.65 -14.89
CA PHE A 163 5.01 7.20 -15.06
C PHE A 163 4.87 6.80 -16.53
N MET A 164 4.03 7.50 -17.30
CA MET A 164 3.83 7.24 -18.73
C MET A 164 5.01 7.64 -19.62
N LYS A 165 5.95 8.45 -19.12
CA LYS A 165 7.20 8.77 -19.82
C LYS A 165 8.26 7.69 -19.58
N VAL A 166 8.36 7.22 -18.34
CA VAL A 166 9.34 6.20 -17.92
C VAL A 166 8.90 4.79 -18.35
N TYR A 167 7.61 4.51 -18.34
CA TYR A 167 7.04 3.19 -18.63
C TYR A 167 5.95 3.25 -19.71
N LEU A 168 5.61 2.09 -20.25
CA LEU A 168 4.63 1.99 -21.33
C LEU A 168 3.21 2.30 -20.83
N LYS A 169 2.40 2.96 -21.67
CA LYS A 169 0.99 3.27 -21.37
C LYS A 169 0.15 2.05 -20.98
N LYS A 170 0.47 0.87 -21.52
CA LYS A 170 -0.21 -0.39 -21.19
C LYS A 170 0.01 -0.85 -19.74
N ASP A 171 1.05 -0.34 -19.09
CA ASP A 171 1.41 -0.68 -17.71
C ASP A 171 0.72 0.24 -16.68
N VAL A 172 -0.11 1.20 -17.13
CA VAL A 172 -0.95 2.04 -16.27
C VAL A 172 -2.09 1.21 -15.69
N MET A 173 -2.19 1.22 -14.36
CA MET A 173 -3.19 0.43 -13.63
C MET A 173 -4.47 1.22 -13.34
N PRO A 174 -5.62 0.55 -13.14
CA PRO A 174 -6.85 1.21 -12.66
C PRO A 174 -6.63 2.06 -11.40
N TYR A 175 -5.80 1.60 -10.46
CA TYR A 175 -5.49 2.36 -9.25
C TYR A 175 -4.70 3.66 -9.52
N MET A 176 -3.95 3.76 -10.61
CA MET A 176 -3.28 5.02 -11.00
C MET A 176 -4.29 6.02 -11.56
N HIS A 177 -5.28 5.55 -12.32
CA HIS A 177 -6.41 6.39 -12.72
C HIS A 177 -7.20 6.87 -11.51
N VAL A 178 -7.48 5.98 -10.56
CA VAL A 178 -8.15 6.34 -9.31
C VAL A 178 -7.34 7.36 -8.50
N LEU A 179 -6.02 7.16 -8.37
CA LEU A 179 -5.10 8.09 -7.69
C LEU A 179 -5.19 9.51 -8.27
N GLN A 180 -5.18 9.63 -9.60
CA GLN A 180 -5.19 10.92 -10.29
C GLN A 180 -6.58 11.56 -10.33
N CYS A 181 -7.63 10.79 -10.60
CA CYS A 181 -8.94 11.32 -10.98
C CYS A 181 -9.96 11.33 -9.83
N HIS A 182 -9.87 10.40 -8.87
CA HIS A 182 -10.96 10.13 -7.92
C HIS A 182 -10.57 10.38 -6.46
N VAL A 183 -9.27 10.46 -6.14
CA VAL A 183 -8.83 10.79 -4.77
C VAL A 183 -9.30 12.18 -4.37
N GLY A 184 -9.10 13.20 -5.21
CA GLY A 184 -9.49 14.57 -4.89
C GLY A 184 -11.00 14.71 -4.65
N GLU A 185 -11.82 14.05 -5.47
CA GLU A 185 -13.27 13.94 -5.26
C GLU A 185 -13.60 13.28 -3.91
N THR A 186 -12.96 12.14 -3.61
CA THR A 186 -13.15 11.42 -2.34
C THR A 186 -12.79 12.29 -1.13
N LEU A 187 -11.69 13.06 -1.22
CA LEU A 187 -11.26 13.97 -0.16
C LEU A 187 -12.26 15.11 0.05
N ARG A 188 -12.86 15.66 -1.02
CA ARG A 188 -13.92 16.68 -0.88
C ARG A 188 -15.20 16.12 -0.26
N LEU A 189 -15.58 14.89 -0.61
CA LEU A 189 -16.81 14.26 -0.12
C LEU A 189 -16.70 13.79 1.34
N HIS A 190 -15.55 13.22 1.73
CA HIS A 190 -15.40 12.55 3.02
C HIS A 190 -14.35 13.17 3.95
N GLY A 191 -13.62 14.19 3.50
CA GLY A 191 -12.61 14.93 4.26
C GLY A 191 -11.27 14.22 4.42
N ASN A 192 -11.24 12.88 4.43
CA ASN A 192 -10.00 12.09 4.44
C ASN A 192 -10.21 10.69 3.86
N LEU A 193 -9.09 10.02 3.55
CA LEU A 193 -9.09 8.64 3.05
C LEU A 193 -8.67 7.62 4.13
N SER A 194 -7.99 8.06 5.18
CA SER A 194 -7.46 7.19 6.23
C SER A 194 -8.55 6.49 7.04
N SER A 195 -9.72 7.13 7.21
CA SER A 195 -10.89 6.56 7.88
C SER A 195 -11.51 5.36 7.12
N PHE A 196 -11.26 5.23 5.82
CA PHE A 196 -11.83 4.17 4.97
C PHE A 196 -10.84 3.05 4.65
N SER A 197 -9.66 3.05 5.29
CA SER A 197 -8.64 2.05 5.05
C SER A 197 -9.11 0.64 5.45
N GLN A 198 -8.87 -0.35 4.59
CA GLN A 198 -9.24 -1.75 4.87
C GLN A 198 -8.27 -2.49 5.80
N GLN A 199 -7.22 -1.85 6.31
CA GLN A 199 -6.22 -2.46 7.21
C GLN A 199 -6.85 -3.16 8.43
N GLY A 200 -7.91 -2.57 9.00
CA GLY A 200 -8.62 -3.15 10.14
C GLY A 200 -9.30 -4.49 9.81
N LEU A 201 -9.87 -4.60 8.61
CA LEU A 201 -10.52 -5.81 8.12
C LEU A 201 -9.50 -6.90 7.77
N GLU A 202 -8.39 -6.55 7.13
CA GLU A 202 -7.30 -7.51 6.85
C GLU A 202 -6.73 -8.10 8.13
N LYS A 203 -6.46 -7.26 9.13
CA LYS A 203 -5.96 -7.73 10.43
C LYS A 203 -6.99 -8.57 11.19
N LEU A 204 -8.28 -8.30 10.98
CA LEU A 204 -9.34 -9.16 11.50
C LEU A 204 -9.32 -10.51 10.79
N ASN A 205 -9.17 -10.53 9.47
CA ASN A 205 -9.07 -11.74 8.67
C ASN A 205 -7.88 -12.61 9.10
N ASP A 206 -6.70 -12.03 9.33
CA ASP A 206 -5.52 -12.76 9.84
C ASP A 206 -5.80 -13.44 11.19
N LYS A 207 -6.47 -12.72 12.09
CA LYS A 207 -6.85 -13.25 13.41
C LYS A 207 -7.87 -14.36 13.29
N VAL A 208 -8.90 -14.17 12.47
CA VAL A 208 -9.97 -15.15 12.26
C VAL A 208 -9.39 -16.42 11.62
N THR A 209 -8.53 -16.27 10.61
CA THR A 209 -7.78 -17.37 9.98
C THR A 209 -6.96 -18.14 11.02
N THR A 210 -6.22 -17.41 11.87
CA THR A 210 -5.46 -18.02 12.97
C THR A 210 -6.35 -18.76 13.95
N TRP A 211 -7.51 -18.20 14.31
CA TRP A 211 -8.45 -18.86 15.21
C TRP A 211 -9.05 -20.12 14.59
N TYR A 212 -9.35 -20.08 13.30
CA TYR A 212 -9.83 -21.22 12.55
C TYR A 212 -8.81 -22.37 12.60
N PHE A 213 -7.56 -22.12 12.19
CA PHE A 213 -6.52 -23.16 12.14
C PHE A 213 -6.06 -23.66 13.52
N ARG A 214 -6.21 -22.85 14.57
CA ARG A 214 -5.90 -23.26 15.96
C ARG A 214 -7.09 -23.85 16.72
N SER A 215 -8.27 -23.89 16.11
CA SER A 215 -9.45 -24.51 16.73
C SER A 215 -9.37 -26.03 16.60
N THR A 216 -10.09 -26.76 17.45
CA THR A 216 -10.17 -28.23 17.39
C THR A 216 -11.23 -28.74 16.40
N HIS A 217 -12.10 -27.85 15.90
CA HIS A 217 -13.22 -28.19 15.01
C HIS A 217 -13.17 -27.33 13.74
N HIS A 218 -12.75 -27.94 12.62
CA HIS A 218 -12.61 -27.26 11.32
C HIS A 218 -13.74 -27.59 10.32
N LYS A 219 -14.85 -28.18 10.78
CA LYS A 219 -15.89 -28.70 9.86
C LYS A 219 -17.13 -27.81 9.84
N GLY A 220 -17.43 -27.28 8.64
CA GLY A 220 -18.70 -26.64 8.31
C GLY A 220 -19.11 -25.51 9.26
N ASN A 221 -20.40 -25.46 9.57
CA ASN A 221 -21.02 -24.40 10.37
C ASN A 221 -20.48 -24.31 11.81
N GLU A 222 -19.94 -25.40 12.37
CA GLU A 222 -19.43 -25.39 13.75
C GLU A 222 -18.15 -24.54 13.86
N ALA A 223 -17.28 -24.59 12.86
CA ALA A 223 -16.09 -23.74 12.83
C ALA A 223 -16.45 -22.25 12.79
N LEU A 224 -17.46 -21.89 11.98
CA LEU A 224 -18.00 -20.53 11.90
C LEU A 224 -18.62 -20.10 13.24
N ARG A 225 -19.41 -20.98 13.86
CA ARG A 225 -20.02 -20.74 15.18
C ARG A 225 -18.95 -20.47 16.23
N GLN A 226 -17.87 -21.25 16.27
CA GLN A 226 -16.77 -21.06 17.23
C GLN A 226 -16.06 -19.72 17.03
N ILE A 227 -15.80 -19.31 15.78
CA ILE A 227 -15.21 -18.01 15.46
C ILE A 227 -16.11 -16.88 15.99
N MET A 228 -17.41 -16.93 15.69
CA MET A 228 -18.37 -15.91 16.11
C MET A 228 -18.50 -15.86 17.64
N LEU A 229 -18.61 -17.01 18.30
CA LEU A 229 -18.65 -17.09 19.77
C LEU A 229 -17.38 -16.50 20.41
N LYS A 230 -16.20 -16.79 19.84
CA LYS A 230 -14.95 -16.23 20.31
C LYS A 230 -14.91 -14.71 20.16
N GLN A 231 -15.38 -14.18 19.03
CA GLN A 231 -15.48 -12.75 18.80
C GLN A 231 -16.45 -12.08 19.81
N ASN A 232 -17.62 -12.67 20.04
CA ASN A 232 -18.59 -12.19 21.02
C ASN A 232 -17.99 -12.17 22.44
N ARG A 233 -17.28 -13.22 22.84
CA ARG A 233 -16.57 -13.26 24.14
C ARG A 233 -15.52 -12.15 24.25
N LEU A 234 -14.74 -11.92 23.20
CA LEU A 234 -13.74 -10.85 23.18
C LEU A 234 -14.37 -9.46 23.26
N GLN A 235 -15.49 -9.23 22.58
CA GLN A 235 -16.23 -7.98 22.64
C GLN A 235 -16.85 -7.76 24.03
N HIS A 236 -17.51 -8.78 24.59
CA HIS A 236 -18.03 -8.74 25.95
C HIS A 236 -16.92 -8.42 26.97
N LEU A 237 -15.76 -9.08 26.86
CA LEU A 237 -14.61 -8.78 27.72
C LEU A 237 -14.11 -7.34 27.54
N LYS A 238 -14.08 -6.79 26.33
CA LYS A 238 -13.68 -5.39 26.12
C LYS A 238 -14.64 -4.38 26.74
N LEU A 239 -15.94 -4.65 26.67
CA LEU A 239 -16.98 -3.75 27.18
C LEU A 239 -17.13 -3.87 28.70
N ASN A 240 -17.06 -5.09 29.23
CA ASN A 240 -17.44 -5.40 30.62
C ASN A 240 -16.25 -5.72 31.53
N CYS A 241 -15.06 -5.92 30.97
CA CYS A 241 -13.84 -6.08 31.74
C CYS A 241 -12.89 -4.92 31.40
N PRO A 242 -12.74 -3.91 32.26
CA PRO A 242 -11.76 -2.85 32.05
C PRO A 242 -10.35 -3.44 32.18
N ARG A 243 -9.86 -4.12 31.14
CA ARG A 243 -8.43 -4.36 30.96
C ARG A 243 -7.80 -3.07 30.50
N SER A 244 -7.69 -2.15 31.45
CA SER A 244 -6.58 -1.25 31.62
C SER A 244 -6.72 -0.65 33.01
N LYS A 245 -5.92 -1.15 33.95
CA LYS A 245 -5.19 -0.18 34.75
C LYS A 245 -4.53 0.72 33.72
N LYS A 246 -5.06 1.93 33.48
CA LYS A 246 -4.24 2.97 32.86
C LYS A 246 -3.00 2.97 33.74
N ILE A 247 -1.87 2.48 33.23
CA ILE A 247 -0.61 2.77 33.90
C ILE A 247 -0.58 4.28 33.84
N GLU A 248 -0.74 4.94 34.99
CA GLU A 248 -0.51 6.37 35.07
C GLU A 248 0.94 6.56 34.65
N ILE A 249 1.13 6.95 33.39
CA ILE A 249 2.43 7.35 32.90
C ILE A 249 2.72 8.64 33.65
N LYS A 250 3.51 8.52 34.71
CA LYS A 250 4.08 9.65 35.42
C LYS A 250 5.10 10.29 34.51
N CYS A 251 4.98 11.59 34.29
CA CYS A 251 5.92 12.34 33.51
C CYS A 251 7.33 12.20 34.10
N ASP A 252 8.33 11.86 33.28
CA ASP A 252 9.71 11.68 33.77
C ASP A 252 10.29 12.95 34.41
N VAL A 253 9.77 14.13 34.03
CA VAL A 253 10.22 15.46 34.47
C VAL A 253 9.56 15.88 35.79
N CYS A 254 8.23 15.87 35.89
CA CYS A 254 7.52 16.37 37.09
C CYS A 254 6.83 15.30 37.94
N LYS A 255 6.93 14.02 37.54
CA LYS A 255 6.33 12.84 38.19
C LYS A 255 4.79 12.86 38.33
N HIS A 256 4.10 13.85 37.77
CA HIS A 256 2.63 13.87 37.69
C HIS A 256 2.10 13.07 36.50
N GLY A 257 0.89 12.52 36.65
CA GLY A 257 0.17 11.82 35.58
C GLY A 257 -0.46 12.76 34.56
N GLY A 258 -0.99 12.19 33.47
CA GLY A 258 -1.81 12.91 32.49
C GLY A 258 -1.05 13.61 31.36
N HIS A 259 0.29 13.55 31.33
CA HIS A 259 1.12 14.11 30.26
C HIS A 259 2.49 13.40 30.18
N ASN A 260 3.26 13.65 29.12
CA ASN A 260 4.59 13.06 28.93
C ASN A 260 5.71 14.14 28.89
N LYS A 261 6.98 13.72 28.81
CA LYS A 261 8.15 14.64 28.77
C LYS A 261 8.08 15.70 27.66
N ARG A 262 7.34 15.48 26.58
CA ARG A 262 7.20 16.45 25.47
C ARG A 262 6.15 17.51 25.74
N THR A 263 5.16 17.21 26.57
CA THR A 263 4.04 18.11 26.88
C THR A 263 4.08 18.64 28.32
N CYS A 264 5.21 18.46 29.01
CA CYS A 264 5.39 18.90 30.39
C CYS A 264 5.68 20.41 30.46
N SER A 265 4.80 21.15 31.12
CA SER A 265 4.95 22.60 31.36
C SER A 265 6.18 22.96 32.21
N HIS A 266 6.67 22.05 33.07
CA HIS A 266 7.93 22.27 33.82
C HIS A 266 9.17 22.35 32.92
N LYS A 267 9.09 21.83 31.67
CA LYS A 267 10.19 21.91 30.72
C LYS A 267 10.39 23.32 30.14
N LEU A 268 9.37 24.18 30.23
CA LEU A 268 9.41 25.58 29.78
C LEU A 268 9.99 26.52 30.85
N ILE A 269 10.13 26.06 32.09
CA ILE A 269 10.58 26.87 33.24
C ILE A 269 12.07 26.63 33.55
N MET A 270 12.66 25.55 33.01
CA MET A 270 14.08 25.21 33.18
C MET A 270 14.92 25.43 31.92
N GLY A 271 14.44 26.28 31.01
CA GLY A 271 15.17 26.74 29.81
C GLY A 271 15.66 28.16 30.00
#